data_AF-A0A3C0I0C7-F1
#
_entry.id   AF-A0A3C0I0C7-F1
#
_cell.length_a   1.000
_cell.length_b   1.000
_cell.length_c   1.000
_cell.angle_alpha   90.00
_cell.angle_beta   90.00
_cell.angle_gamma   90.00
#
_symmetry.space_group_name_H-M   'P 1'
#
loop_
_entity.id
_entity.type
_entity.pdbx_description
1 polymer ?
#
loop_
_entity_poly.entity_id
_entity_poly.type
_entity_poly.pdbx_seq_one_letter_code
_entity_poly.pdbx_strand_id
1 'polypeptide(L)'
;MTQSTITLAMTGASGAAYGLRLLEQLIISKQHIYFLVSAPAQMVINLEIDFKLPSQPAAIQAFLSERYQAAPGQLEVFGHKQWTAPIASGNAVSRAMVICPCTSGTLAAIASGLSRNLIERAADV
;
A
#
# COMPACT_ATOMS: atom_id res chain seq x y z
N MET A 1 0.02 -23.98 3.25
CA MET A 1 -1.11 -23.03 3.27
C MET A 1 -0.64 -21.81 2.53
N THR A 2 -1.16 -21.54 1.33
CA THR A 2 -0.81 -20.34 0.57
C THR A 2 -1.26 -19.13 1.37
N GLN A 3 -0.31 -18.42 2.00
CA GLN A 3 -0.62 -17.19 2.71
C GLN A 3 -1.31 -16.25 1.73
N SER A 4 -2.53 -15.89 2.07
CA SER A 4 -3.36 -15.05 1.23
C SER A 4 -2.88 -13.60 1.35
N THR A 5 -2.09 -13.14 0.40
CA THR A 5 -1.61 -11.76 0.37
C THR A 5 -2.72 -10.76 0.06
N ILE A 6 -2.71 -9.62 0.74
CA ILE A 6 -3.59 -8.47 0.51
C ILE A 6 -2.72 -7.30 0.03
N THR A 7 -3.11 -6.67 -1.08
CA THR A 7 -2.49 -5.43 -1.52
C THR A 7 -3.20 -4.25 -0.86
N LEU A 8 -2.48 -3.40 -0.13
CA LEU A 8 -2.99 -2.17 0.44
C LEU A 8 -2.27 -0.98 -0.17
N ALA A 9 -3.01 -0.08 -0.82
CA ALA A 9 -2.50 1.17 -1.35
C ALA A 9 -3.06 2.39 -0.61
N MET A 10 -2.22 3.37 -0.35
CA MET A 10 -2.62 4.69 0.17
C MET A 10 -2.36 5.78 -0.87
N THR A 11 -3.36 6.62 -1.10
CA THR A 11 -3.28 7.78 -2.01
C THR A 11 -3.50 9.09 -1.27
N GLY A 12 -3.22 10.24 -1.89
CA GLY A 12 -3.22 11.57 -1.25
C GLY A 12 -4.59 12.16 -0.92
N ALA A 13 -5.57 11.33 -0.56
CA ALA A 13 -6.83 11.80 0.00
C ALA A 13 -6.71 11.91 1.51
N SER A 14 -7.51 12.78 2.13
CA SER A 14 -7.59 12.88 3.60
C SER A 14 -8.06 11.57 4.23
N GLY A 15 -7.68 11.34 5.49
CA GLY A 15 -8.05 10.14 6.23
C GLY A 15 -6.92 9.11 6.28
N ALA A 16 -5.67 9.56 6.41
CA ALA A 16 -4.51 8.70 6.59
C ALA A 16 -4.67 7.70 7.74
N ALA A 17 -5.39 8.09 8.79
CA ALA A 17 -5.69 7.25 9.95
C ALA A 17 -6.41 5.94 9.56
N TYR A 18 -7.29 5.96 8.55
CA TYR A 18 -8.01 4.76 8.12
C TYR A 18 -7.09 3.74 7.47
N GLY A 19 -6.23 4.18 6.54
CA GLY A 19 -5.27 3.31 5.85
C GLY A 19 -4.23 2.72 6.81
N LEU A 20 -3.72 3.53 7.74
CA LEU A 20 -2.77 3.09 8.75
C LEU A 20 -3.39 2.13 9.77
N ARG A 21 -4.61 2.41 10.24
CA ARG A 21 -5.33 1.50 11.14
C ARG A 21 -5.67 0.19 10.46
N LEU A 22 -6.08 0.23 9.19
CA LEU A 22 -6.29 -0.98 8.39
C LEU A 22 -5.00 -1.80 8.29
N LEU A 23 -3.87 -1.18 7.94
CA LEU A 23 -2.57 -1.85 7.89
C LEU A 23 -2.23 -2.54 9.20
N GLU A 24 -2.38 -1.85 10.33
CA GLU A 24 -2.15 -2.40 11.66
C GLU A 24 -3.05 -3.62 11.92
N GLN A 25 -4.35 -3.53 11.62
CA GLN A 25 -5.28 -4.66 11.82
C GLN A 25 -4.96 -5.86 10.93
N LEU A 26 -4.51 -5.64 9.69
CA LEU A 26 -4.07 -6.71 8.79
C LEU A 26 -2.80 -7.41 9.33
N ILE A 27 -1.87 -6.65 9.90
CA ILE A 27 -0.67 -7.18 10.54
C ILE A 27 -1.05 -8.03 11.77
N ILE A 28 -1.89 -7.51 12.67
CA ILE A 28 -2.41 -8.25 13.83
C ILE A 28 -3.12 -9.53 13.41
N SER A 29 -3.86 -9.50 12.30
CA SER A 29 -4.57 -10.63 11.72
C SER A 29 -3.69 -11.61 10.94
N LYS A 30 -2.35 -11.47 11.05
CA LYS A 30 -1.35 -12.35 10.44
C LYS A 30 -1.47 -12.47 8.91
N GLN A 31 -1.98 -11.44 8.25
CA GLN A 31 -2.04 -11.40 6.78
C GLN A 31 -0.68 -11.01 6.21
N HIS A 32 -0.37 -11.47 4.99
CA HIS A 32 0.74 -10.93 4.21
C HIS A 32 0.24 -9.69 3.47
N ILE A 33 1.03 -8.62 3.50
CA ILE A 33 0.65 -7.33 2.94
C ILE A 33 1.68 -6.86 1.94
N TYR A 34 1.21 -6.56 0.74
CA TYR A 34 1.91 -5.73 -0.23
C TYR A 34 1.43 -4.30 -0.07
N PHE A 35 2.31 -3.41 0.35
CA PHE A 35 1.97 -2.04 0.68
C PHE A 35 2.52 -1.06 -0.36
N LEU A 36 1.66 -0.14 -0.79
CA LEU A 36 1.96 0.93 -1.72
C LEU A 36 1.55 2.26 -1.12
N VAL A 37 2.41 3.27 -1.23
CA VAL A 37 2.09 4.63 -0.78
C VAL A 37 2.55 5.63 -1.83
N SER A 38 1.62 6.41 -2.36
CA SER A 38 1.94 7.47 -3.33
C SER A 38 2.67 8.63 -2.65
N ALA A 39 3.45 9.43 -3.40
CA ALA A 39 4.09 10.61 -2.84
C ALA A 39 3.09 11.62 -2.20
N PRO A 40 1.92 11.91 -2.81
CA PRO A 40 0.88 12.69 -2.13
C PRO A 40 0.37 12.06 -0.83
N ALA A 41 0.24 10.74 -0.77
CA ALA A 41 -0.18 10.06 0.48
C ALA A 41 0.85 10.23 1.60
N GLN A 42 2.15 10.16 1.29
CA GLN A 42 3.20 10.40 2.29
C GLN A 42 3.10 11.82 2.87
N MET A 43 2.80 12.81 2.03
CA MET A 43 2.57 14.19 2.49
C MET A 43 1.35 14.28 3.41
N VAL A 44 0.22 13.65 3.03
CA VAL A 44 -0.98 13.64 3.87
C VAL A 44 -0.75 12.94 5.21
N ILE A 45 -0.05 11.79 5.22
CA ILE A 45 0.30 11.07 6.45
C ILE A 45 1.10 11.99 7.39
N ASN A 46 2.11 12.69 6.87
CA ASN A 46 2.95 13.60 7.66
C ASN A 46 2.22 14.86 8.15
N LEU A 47 1.07 15.20 7.56
CA LEU A 47 0.22 16.33 7.97
C LEU A 47 -0.86 15.92 8.98
N GLU A 48 -1.42 14.71 8.84
CA GLU A 48 -2.57 14.26 9.64
C GLU A 48 -2.18 13.41 10.85
N ILE A 49 -0.96 12.86 10.89
CA ILE A 49 -0.55 11.86 11.88
C ILE A 49 0.68 12.33 12.65
N ASP A 50 0.70 12.06 13.94
CA ASP A 50 1.79 12.43 14.87
C ASP A 50 3.04 11.53 14.74
N PHE A 51 3.45 11.23 13.50
CA PHE A 51 4.77 10.68 13.19
C PHE A 51 5.17 11.05 11.76
N LYS A 52 6.48 10.97 11.47
CA LYS A 52 7.00 11.19 10.11
C LYS A 52 7.26 9.85 9.43
N LEU A 53 6.57 9.62 8.31
CA LEU A 53 6.84 8.48 7.46
C LEU A 53 8.12 8.74 6.63
N PRO A 54 9.08 7.79 6.58
CA PRO A 54 10.22 7.87 5.67
C PRO A 54 9.78 7.94 4.20
N SER A 55 10.67 8.39 3.32
CA SER A 55 10.36 8.55 1.89
C SER A 55 10.63 7.29 1.05
N GLN A 56 11.65 6.52 1.43
CA GLN A 56 12.11 5.36 0.66
C GLN A 56 11.33 4.09 1.04
N PRO A 57 10.91 3.24 0.07
CA PRO A 57 10.12 2.04 0.35
C PRO A 57 10.70 1.13 1.43
N ALA A 58 12.01 0.83 1.38
CA ALA A 58 12.68 -0.01 2.37
C ALA A 58 12.65 0.61 3.78
N ALA A 59 12.81 1.93 3.89
CA ALA A 59 12.75 2.64 5.17
C ALA A 59 11.31 2.68 5.72
N ILE A 60 10.31 2.86 4.84
CA ILE A 60 8.90 2.77 5.19
C ILE A 60 8.58 1.37 5.72
N GLN A 61 9.06 0.32 5.03
CA GLN A 61 8.87 -1.06 5.46
C GLN A 61 9.45 -1.29 6.85
N ALA A 62 10.72 -0.90 7.08
CA ALA A 62 11.36 -1.06 8.38
C ALA A 62 10.59 -0.32 9.48
N PHE A 63 10.27 0.96 9.25
CA PHE A 63 9.55 1.80 10.20
C PHE A 63 8.17 1.24 10.57
N LEU A 64 7.37 0.84 9.58
CA LEU A 64 6.02 0.31 9.84
C LEU A 64 6.06 -1.10 10.41
N SER A 65 7.04 -1.92 10.02
CA SER A 65 7.24 -3.27 10.58
C SER A 65 7.60 -3.19 12.06
N GLU A 66 8.50 -2.28 12.44
CA GLU A 66 8.84 -2.02 13.84
C GLU A 66 7.63 -1.47 14.61
N ARG A 67 6.99 -0.42 14.07
CA ARG A 67 5.85 0.24 14.73
C ARG A 67 4.69 -0.72 15.02
N TYR A 68 4.36 -1.60 14.08
CA TYR A 68 3.23 -2.53 14.19
C TYR A 68 3.64 -3.96 14.53
N GLN A 69 4.92 -4.19 14.86
CA GLN A 69 5.45 -5.51 15.23
C GLN A 69 5.15 -6.60 14.18
N ALA A 70 5.35 -6.28 12.91
CA ALA A 70 5.12 -7.21 11.81
C ALA A 70 6.14 -8.35 11.84
N ALA A 71 5.70 -9.58 11.55
CA ALA A 71 6.59 -10.72 11.42
C ALA A 71 7.51 -10.57 10.18
N PRO A 72 8.69 -11.21 10.16
CA PRO A 72 9.58 -11.19 9.00
C PRO A 72 8.86 -11.63 7.71
N GLY A 73 8.91 -10.80 6.67
CA GLY A 73 8.25 -11.05 5.38
C GLY A 73 6.74 -10.85 5.38
N GLN A 74 6.15 -10.36 6.48
CA GLN A 74 4.72 -10.10 6.55
C GLN A 74 4.31 -8.82 5.80
N LEU A 75 5.15 -7.79 5.85
CA LEU A 75 4.96 -6.50 5.18
C LEU A 75 6.07 -6.28 4.15
N GLU A 76 5.68 -6.12 2.89
CA GLU A 76 6.58 -5.73 1.81
C GLU A 76 6.10 -4.41 1.19
N VAL A 77 6.98 -3.41 1.11
CA VAL A 77 6.65 -2.09 0.57
C VAL A 77 7.29 -1.91 -0.79
N PHE A 78 6.48 -1.60 -1.80
CA PHE A 78 6.96 -1.42 -3.17
C PHE A 78 6.98 0.06 -3.59
N GLY A 79 7.96 0.39 -4.44
CA GLY A 79 8.06 1.71 -5.04
C GLY A 79 6.99 1.96 -6.11
N HIS A 80 6.64 3.24 -6.30
CA HIS A 80 5.61 3.69 -7.25
C HIS A 80 5.78 3.20 -8.70
N LYS A 81 7.02 2.95 -9.15
CA LYS A 81 7.37 2.46 -10.49
C LYS A 81 8.12 1.12 -10.47
N GLN A 82 7.96 0.32 -9.42
CA GLN A 82 8.64 -0.96 -9.30
C GLN A 82 7.87 -2.07 -10.05
N TRP A 83 7.97 -2.05 -11.38
CA TRP A 83 7.25 -2.98 -12.27
C TRP A 83 7.65 -4.45 -12.13
N THR A 84 8.74 -4.73 -11.42
CA THR A 84 9.17 -6.09 -11.06
C THR A 84 8.44 -6.64 -9.83
N ALA A 85 7.59 -5.84 -9.18
CA ALA A 85 6.78 -6.30 -8.05
C ALA A 85 5.75 -7.34 -8.50
N PRO A 86 5.42 -8.35 -7.66
CA PRO A 86 4.47 -9.42 -8.01
C PRO A 86 3.11 -8.88 -8.49
N ILE A 87 2.63 -7.82 -7.83
CA ILE A 87 1.34 -7.15 -8.10
C ILE A 87 1.26 -6.44 -9.47
N ALA A 88 2.36 -6.36 -10.23
CA ALA A 88 2.33 -5.86 -11.61
C ALA A 88 1.86 -6.92 -12.63
N SER A 89 1.77 -8.20 -12.21
CA SER A 89 1.51 -9.36 -13.06
C SER A 89 0.29 -10.16 -12.62
N GLY A 90 -0.56 -10.53 -13.58
CA GLY A 90 -1.76 -11.35 -13.37
C GLY A 90 -1.51 -12.80 -12.94
N ASN A 91 -0.25 -13.22 -12.86
CA ASN A 91 0.11 -14.55 -12.36
C ASN A 91 0.40 -14.58 -10.85
N ALA A 92 0.57 -13.41 -10.22
CA ALA A 92 0.88 -13.27 -8.79
C ALA A 92 -0.13 -12.34 -8.10
N VAL A 93 -1.42 -12.60 -8.35
CA VAL A 93 -2.53 -11.77 -7.87
C VAL A 93 -2.73 -11.95 -6.37
N SER A 94 -2.73 -10.85 -5.64
CA SER A 94 -3.18 -10.84 -4.25
C SER A 94 -4.65 -11.28 -4.15
N ARG A 95 -5.07 -11.95 -3.08
CA ARG A 95 -6.48 -12.34 -2.89
C ARG A 95 -7.43 -11.14 -2.94
N ALA A 96 -6.96 -9.99 -2.48
CA ALA A 96 -7.72 -8.76 -2.46
C ALA A 96 -6.79 -7.56 -2.58
N MET A 97 -7.32 -6.47 -3.11
CA MET A 97 -6.70 -5.15 -3.08
C MET A 97 -7.63 -4.14 -2.42
N VAL A 98 -7.07 -3.26 -1.60
CA VAL A 98 -7.77 -2.14 -0.98
C VAL A 98 -6.99 -0.86 -1.24
N ILE A 99 -7.68 0.20 -1.66
CA ILE A 99 -7.10 1.56 -1.73
C ILE A 99 -7.76 2.42 -0.66
N CYS A 100 -7.02 2.75 0.40
CA CYS A 100 -7.56 3.46 1.56
C CYS A 100 -6.53 4.42 2.16
N PRO A 101 -6.70 5.75 2.07
CA PRO A 101 -7.76 6.45 1.34
C PRO A 101 -7.50 6.48 -0.17
N CYS A 102 -8.57 6.67 -0.95
CA CYS A 102 -8.54 6.75 -2.42
C CYS A 102 -8.91 8.16 -2.91
N THR A 103 -8.00 8.82 -3.62
CA THR A 103 -8.30 10.09 -4.30
C THR A 103 -9.23 9.87 -5.48
N SER A 104 -10.04 10.88 -5.80
CA SER A 104 -10.84 10.88 -7.03
C SER A 104 -9.98 10.72 -8.29
N GLY A 105 -8.76 11.25 -8.29
CA GLY A 105 -7.80 11.09 -9.39
C GLY A 105 -7.35 9.64 -9.58
N THR A 106 -7.03 8.92 -8.49
CA THR A 106 -6.72 7.48 -8.57
C THR A 106 -7.95 6.68 -9.00
N LEU A 107 -9.12 6.97 -8.43
CA LEU A 107 -10.38 6.32 -8.81
C LEU A 107 -10.65 6.48 -10.32
N ALA A 108 -10.56 7.71 -10.85
CA ALA A 108 -10.77 7.99 -12.26
C ALA A 108 -9.74 7.28 -13.16
N ALA A 109 -8.48 7.22 -12.72
CA ALA A 109 -7.41 6.55 -13.46
C ALA A 109 -7.64 5.03 -13.57
N ILE A 110 -8.11 4.41 -12.49
CA ILE A 110 -8.48 2.99 -12.47
C ILE A 110 -9.70 2.76 -13.36
N ALA A 111 -10.76 3.56 -13.19
CA ALA A 111 -11.97 3.46 -14.01
C ALA A 111 -11.69 3.65 -15.51
N SER A 112 -10.64 4.39 -15.86
CA SER A 112 -10.22 4.64 -17.24
C SER A 112 -9.11 3.70 -17.72
N GLY A 113 -8.65 2.74 -16.90
CA GLY A 113 -7.60 1.78 -17.27
C GLY A 113 -6.25 2.43 -17.62
N LEU A 114 -5.89 3.57 -16.99
CA LEU A 114 -4.70 4.33 -17.40
C LEU A 114 -3.38 3.62 -17.06
N SER A 115 -3.36 2.83 -15.98
CA SER A 115 -2.23 2.00 -15.54
C SER A 115 -0.86 2.72 -15.55
N ARG A 116 -0.79 3.98 -15.11
CA ARG A 116 0.42 4.84 -15.24
C ARG A 116 1.49 4.57 -14.18
N ASN A 117 1.11 3.89 -13.10
CA ASN A 117 1.98 3.56 -11.98
C ASN A 117 1.55 2.24 -11.33
N LEU A 118 2.33 1.77 -10.36
CA LEU A 118 2.11 0.46 -9.76
C LEU A 118 0.79 0.34 -8.98
N ILE A 119 0.27 1.43 -8.39
CA ILE A 119 -1.06 1.41 -7.74
C ILE A 119 -2.15 1.21 -8.79
N GLU A 120 -2.12 2.00 -9.85
CA GLU A 120 -3.10 1.90 -10.94
C GLU A 120 -3.00 0.53 -11.65
N ARG A 121 -1.79 0.04 -11.89
CA ARG A 121 -1.56 -1.26 -12.52
C ARG A 121 -2.01 -2.42 -11.63
N ALA A 122 -1.71 -2.38 -10.33
CA ALA A 122 -2.14 -3.43 -9.41
C ALA A 122 -3.67 -3.53 -9.30
N ALA A 123 -4.39 -2.44 -9.54
CA ALA A 123 -5.86 -2.42 -9.57
C ALA A 123 -6.46 -2.83 -10.93
N ASP A 124 -5.67 -2.72 -12.01
CA ASP A 124 -6.04 -3.11 -13.38
C ASP A 124 -5.83 -4.62 -13.65
N VAL A 125 -4.94 -5.26 -12.87
CA VAL A 125 -4.64 -6.70 -12.89
C VAL A 125 -5.71 -7.50 -12.18
#